data_AF-A0A538P9U0-F1
#
_entry.id   AF-A0A538P9U0-F1
#
_cell.length_a   1.000
_cell.length_b   1.000
_cell.length_c   1.000
_cell.angle_alpha   90.00
_cell.angle_beta   90.00
_cell.angle_gamma   90.00
#
_symmetry.space_group_name_H-M   'P 1'
#
loop_
_entity.id
_entity.type
_entity.pdbx_description
1 polymer ?
#
loop_
_entity_poly.entity_id
_entity_poly.type
_entity_poly.pdbx_seq_one_letter_code
_entity_poly.pdbx_strand_id
1 'polypeptide(L)'
;MFVDEVKIFARAGHGGKGCVAFLRETFRPKGGPSGGNGGRGGDVILQADHDLNNLIAQYYQPRLLAEDGESGMGKGMDGHAGKDLLVKVPCGTLVWRLASGESAGEDNGRETRTQSFKLSTSKRPALRLAGRERAIEINLEEQMAGATAVHPNERGGLVADLTEHGQQFVLCKGGRGGLGNRNFATAARQAPRFAQPGEPGEEGDFLLELRLIAEVGLVGYPNAGKSTLLTAITKARPKIAPYPFTTLHPQVGIVEFSDWRRITVCDVPGLIEGAHKNVGLGHAFLRHIERCKVLVLLLDMAGTDGRQPWDDYPQLINELGLYDSALLDRPRIVVANKMDEAVAEENLKKFKRKIPKTPVLPIAAAFDEGIDKFKRLIREAVEEAVDKDVAAKERKERKR
;
A
#
# COMPACT_ATOMS: atom_id res chain seq x y z
N MET A 1 -5.46 -2.67 -12.62
CA MET A 1 -4.13 -3.10 -12.15
C MET A 1 -4.13 -2.97 -10.63
N PHE A 2 -3.64 -3.96 -9.90
CA PHE A 2 -3.51 -3.90 -8.44
C PHE A 2 -2.03 -3.76 -8.14
N VAL A 3 -1.66 -2.80 -7.29
CA VAL A 3 -0.27 -2.50 -6.94
C VAL A 3 -0.19 -2.53 -5.43
N ASP A 4 0.59 -3.46 -4.91
CA ASP A 4 0.88 -3.67 -3.49
C ASP A 4 2.27 -3.16 -3.08
N GLU A 5 3.19 -3.04 -4.04
CA GLU A 5 4.52 -2.49 -3.81
C GLU A 5 4.80 -1.36 -4.80
N VAL A 6 5.25 -0.21 -4.30
CA VAL A 6 5.63 0.93 -5.14
C VAL A 6 6.81 1.69 -4.56
N LYS A 7 7.78 2.01 -5.42
CA LYS A 7 8.86 2.96 -5.11
C LYS A 7 8.37 4.37 -5.41
N ILE A 8 8.51 5.25 -4.43
CA ILE A 8 8.15 6.65 -4.54
C ILE A 8 9.34 7.52 -4.15
N PHE A 9 9.43 8.68 -4.78
CA PHE A 9 10.32 9.76 -4.36
C PHE A 9 9.47 10.81 -3.68
N ALA A 10 9.82 11.18 -2.44
CA ALA A 10 9.15 12.25 -1.71
C ALA A 10 10.13 13.39 -1.43
N ARG A 11 9.67 14.62 -1.63
CA ARG A 11 10.39 15.84 -1.27
C ARG A 11 9.44 16.86 -0.67
N ALA A 12 9.80 17.31 0.52
CA ALA A 12 9.11 18.41 1.19
C ALA A 12 9.50 19.76 0.59
N GLY A 13 8.66 20.77 0.83
CA GLY A 13 8.92 22.13 0.37
C GLY A 13 10.17 22.71 1.01
N HIS A 14 10.95 23.45 0.24
CA HIS A 14 12.04 24.27 0.78
C HIS A 14 11.47 25.48 1.53
N GLY A 15 12.18 25.95 2.54
CA GLY A 15 11.85 27.20 3.21
C GLY A 15 12.07 28.40 2.29
N GLY A 16 11.20 29.39 2.39
CA GLY A 16 11.35 30.67 1.70
C GLY A 16 12.56 31.45 2.20
N LYS A 17 13.14 32.30 1.34
CA LYS A 17 14.30 33.12 1.70
C LYS A 17 13.89 34.33 2.53
N GLY A 18 14.69 34.70 3.52
CA GLY A 18 14.55 35.98 4.21
C GLY A 18 14.89 37.15 3.29
N CYS A 19 14.20 38.27 3.45
CA CYS A 19 14.42 39.46 2.63
C CYS A 19 15.43 40.41 3.25
N VAL A 20 16.23 41.08 2.42
CA VAL A 20 16.97 42.29 2.80
C VAL A 20 16.23 43.49 2.23
N ALA A 21 15.57 44.24 3.10
CA ALA A 21 14.90 45.48 2.71
C ALA A 21 15.10 46.56 3.78
N PHE A 22 14.90 47.81 3.38
CA PHE A 22 14.97 48.99 4.24
C PHE A 22 13.79 49.90 3.96
N LEU A 23 13.28 50.56 5.00
CA LEU A 23 12.25 51.58 4.83
C LEU A 23 12.78 52.74 3.99
N ARG A 24 11.96 53.20 3.05
CA ARG A 24 12.24 54.38 2.22
C ARG A 24 11.03 55.32 2.31
N GLU A 25 11.27 56.50 2.86
CA GLU A 25 10.28 57.57 3.00
C GLU A 25 10.87 58.86 2.46
N THR A 26 10.06 59.71 1.83
CA THR A 26 10.49 60.90 1.07
C THR A 26 11.31 61.90 1.90
N PHE A 27 11.17 61.89 3.23
CA PHE A 27 11.88 62.80 4.15
C PHE A 27 12.78 62.07 5.15
N ARG A 28 13.03 60.78 4.95
CA ARG A 28 13.89 59.96 5.83
C ARG A 28 15.04 59.34 5.02
N PRO A 29 16.25 59.93 5.04
CA PRO A 29 17.35 59.50 4.19
C PRO A 29 17.87 58.09 4.50
N LYS A 30 17.72 57.60 5.74
CA LYS A 30 18.08 56.23 6.14
C LYS A 30 16.97 55.62 7.02
N GLY A 31 16.16 54.77 6.42
CA GLY A 31 15.17 53.96 7.15
C GLY A 31 15.80 52.73 7.80
N GLY A 32 15.14 52.22 8.84
CA GLY A 32 15.52 50.97 9.48
C GLY A 32 15.30 49.74 8.59
N PRO A 33 15.85 48.58 8.97
CA PRO A 33 15.64 47.33 8.24
C PRO A 33 14.17 46.93 8.26
N SER A 34 13.68 46.45 7.11
CA SER A 34 12.27 46.13 6.88
C SER A 34 12.08 44.87 6.05
N GLY A 35 13.07 43.98 6.00
CA GLY A 35 12.94 42.70 5.31
C GLY A 35 12.18 41.72 6.18
N GLY A 36 11.11 41.12 5.64
CA GLY A 36 10.37 40.04 6.29
C GLY A 36 11.08 38.69 6.20
N ASN A 37 10.55 37.74 6.95
CA ASN A 37 10.96 36.35 7.02
C ASN A 37 10.40 35.56 5.84
N GLY A 38 11.10 34.52 5.41
CA GLY A 38 10.53 33.53 4.50
C GLY A 38 9.54 32.62 5.20
N GLY A 39 8.60 32.09 4.45
CA GLY A 39 7.64 31.09 4.92
C GLY A 39 8.26 29.70 5.05
N ARG A 40 7.63 28.84 5.84
CA ARG A 40 8.00 27.42 5.95
C ARG A 40 7.62 26.67 4.67
N GLY A 41 8.41 25.70 4.24
CA GLY A 41 7.98 24.75 3.21
C GLY A 41 6.93 23.77 3.72
N GLY A 42 6.10 23.25 2.82
CA GLY A 42 5.08 22.25 3.16
C GLY A 42 5.68 20.87 3.46
N ASP A 43 5.02 20.12 4.34
CA ASP A 43 5.35 18.73 4.65
C ASP A 43 4.76 17.76 3.63
N VAL A 44 5.39 16.59 3.47
CA VAL A 44 4.75 15.44 2.78
C VAL A 44 4.25 14.48 3.85
N ILE A 45 2.93 14.27 3.87
CA ILE A 45 2.24 13.51 4.92
C ILE A 45 1.50 12.34 4.29
N LEU A 46 1.75 11.13 4.76
CA LEU A 46 0.95 9.96 4.44
C LEU A 46 -0.22 9.87 5.43
N GLN A 47 -1.42 9.60 4.92
CA GLN A 47 -2.61 9.33 5.75
C GLN A 47 -3.21 7.97 5.39
N ALA A 48 -3.36 7.10 6.38
CA ALA A 48 -4.06 5.83 6.19
C ALA A 48 -5.56 6.05 5.97
N ASP A 49 -6.10 5.44 4.92
CA ASP A 49 -7.51 5.46 4.57
C ASP A 49 -8.02 4.02 4.44
N HIS A 50 -9.22 3.74 4.94
CA HIS A 50 -9.84 2.42 4.88
C HIS A 50 -10.60 2.21 3.56
N ASP A 51 -10.95 3.32 2.88
CA ASP A 51 -11.61 3.29 1.59
C ASP A 51 -10.67 2.89 0.45
N LEU A 52 -9.35 3.01 0.69
CA LEU A 52 -8.31 2.66 -0.26
C LEU A 52 -7.84 1.23 -0.03
N ASN A 53 -7.74 0.47 -1.13
CA ASN A 53 -7.39 -0.95 -1.10
C ASN A 53 -6.10 -1.27 -1.88
N ASN A 54 -5.50 -0.30 -2.57
CA ASN A 54 -4.29 -0.48 -3.39
C ASN A 54 -3.45 0.80 -3.45
N LEU A 55 -2.20 0.69 -3.91
CA LEU A 55 -1.24 1.79 -4.07
C LEU A 55 -1.19 2.32 -5.51
N ILE A 56 -2.30 2.24 -6.26
CA ILE A 56 -2.32 2.58 -7.68
C ILE A 56 -2.09 4.08 -7.92
N ALA A 57 -2.54 4.93 -7.00
CA ALA A 57 -2.39 6.38 -7.13
C ALA A 57 -0.90 6.76 -7.10
N GLN A 58 -0.16 6.16 -6.17
CA GLN A 58 1.28 6.35 -6.00
C GLN A 58 2.08 5.71 -7.15
N TYR A 59 1.55 4.66 -7.79
CA TYR A 59 2.15 4.09 -8.99
C TYR A 59 2.12 5.06 -10.18
N TYR A 60 0.99 5.74 -10.40
CA TYR A 60 0.89 6.74 -11.48
C TYR A 60 1.56 8.07 -11.14
N GLN A 61 1.61 8.42 -9.86
CA GLN A 61 2.27 9.63 -9.35
C GLN A 61 3.39 9.26 -8.36
N PRO A 62 4.53 8.76 -8.85
CA PRO A 62 5.62 8.29 -8.00
C PRO A 62 6.41 9.42 -7.33
N ARG A 63 6.25 10.67 -7.78
CA ARG A 63 6.93 11.84 -7.24
C ARG A 63 5.95 12.66 -6.41
N LEU A 64 6.16 12.68 -5.09
CA LEU A 64 5.34 13.40 -4.13
C LEU A 64 6.10 14.66 -3.70
N LEU A 65 5.68 15.82 -4.20
CA LEU A 65 6.36 17.10 -3.99
C LEU A 65 5.42 18.08 -3.27
N ALA A 66 5.81 18.54 -2.08
CA ALA A 66 5.08 19.59 -1.37
C ALA A 66 5.47 21.00 -1.87
N GLU A 67 4.65 22.00 -1.59
CA GLU A 67 4.89 23.39 -2.03
C GLU A 67 6.00 24.06 -1.19
N ASP A 68 6.86 24.83 -1.86
CA ASP A 68 7.89 25.63 -1.20
C ASP A 68 7.28 26.83 -0.45
N GLY A 69 7.96 27.29 0.60
CA GLY A 69 7.60 28.50 1.31
C GLY A 69 7.92 29.76 0.49
N GLU A 70 7.08 30.78 0.59
CA GLU A 70 7.31 32.04 -0.12
C GLU A 70 8.44 32.85 0.52
N SER A 71 9.13 33.64 -0.29
CA SER A 71 10.18 34.53 0.22
C SER A 71 9.57 35.71 1.00
N GLY A 72 10.29 36.16 2.01
CA GLY A 72 9.95 37.40 2.69
C GLY A 72 10.02 38.59 1.71
N MET A 73 9.30 39.65 2.03
CA MET A 73 9.24 40.86 1.22
C MET A 73 9.65 42.10 2.03
N GLY A 74 9.76 43.23 1.34
CA GLY A 74 9.97 44.52 1.98
C GLY A 74 8.78 44.95 2.83
N LYS A 75 8.90 46.09 3.53
CA LYS A 75 7.86 46.61 4.44
C LYS A 75 7.49 45.68 5.59
N GLY A 76 8.38 44.75 5.95
CA GLY A 76 8.18 43.80 7.04
C GLY A 76 7.19 42.67 6.74
N MET A 77 6.89 42.43 5.46
CA MET A 77 5.95 41.39 5.04
C MET A 77 6.63 40.02 5.01
N ASP A 78 6.12 39.08 5.79
CA ASP A 78 6.62 37.70 5.83
C ASP A 78 5.99 36.86 4.72
N GLY A 79 6.75 35.89 4.20
CA GLY A 79 6.27 34.98 3.18
C GLY A 79 5.30 33.94 3.74
N HIS A 80 4.31 33.54 2.94
CA HIS A 80 3.39 32.48 3.30
C HIS A 80 4.06 31.11 3.37
N ALA A 81 3.54 30.25 4.25
CA ALA A 81 3.95 28.85 4.30
C ALA A 81 3.44 28.10 3.07
N GLY A 82 4.27 27.22 2.51
CA GLY A 82 3.87 26.29 1.46
C GLY A 82 2.83 25.30 1.98
N LYS A 83 1.93 24.86 1.11
CA LYS A 83 0.90 23.87 1.47
C LYS A 83 1.50 22.48 1.64
N ASP A 84 1.04 21.80 2.69
CA ASP A 84 1.37 20.40 2.94
C ASP A 84 0.72 19.51 1.88
N LEU A 85 1.44 18.48 1.44
CA LEU A 85 0.95 17.45 0.55
C LEU A 85 0.46 16.25 1.37
N LEU A 86 -0.86 16.11 1.48
CA LEU A 86 -1.48 14.94 2.11
C LEU A 86 -1.75 13.85 1.07
N VAL A 87 -1.13 12.70 1.26
CA VAL A 87 -1.22 11.54 0.36
C VAL A 87 -1.91 10.40 1.09
N LYS A 88 -3.09 10.04 0.59
CA LYS A 88 -3.85 8.92 1.15
C LYS A 88 -3.28 7.58 0.68
N VAL A 89 -3.07 6.67 1.63
CA VAL A 89 -2.62 5.30 1.40
C VAL A 89 -3.55 4.31 2.10
N PRO A 90 -3.69 3.07 1.63
CA PRO A 90 -4.46 2.04 2.34
C PRO A 90 -3.96 1.78 3.77
N CYS A 91 -4.87 1.35 4.65
CA CYS A 91 -4.48 0.82 5.96
C CYS A 91 -3.65 -0.47 5.79
N GLY A 92 -2.65 -0.69 6.64
CA GLY A 92 -1.65 -1.76 6.52
C GLY A 92 -0.49 -1.42 5.58
N THR A 93 -0.28 -0.15 5.22
CA THR A 93 0.87 0.26 4.41
C THR A 93 2.12 0.35 5.29
N LEU A 94 3.14 -0.43 4.95
CA LEU A 94 4.48 -0.29 5.47
C LEU A 94 5.28 0.69 4.62
N VAL A 95 6.05 1.55 5.29
CA VAL A 95 6.91 2.55 4.66
C VAL A 95 8.35 2.21 4.99
N TRP A 96 9.13 1.85 3.97
CA TRP A 96 10.56 1.60 4.09
C TRP A 96 11.33 2.75 3.45
N ARG A 97 12.36 3.26 4.11
CA ARG A 97 13.28 4.22 3.48
C ARG A 97 14.34 3.44 2.74
N LEU A 98 14.47 3.70 1.45
CA LEU A 98 15.54 3.10 0.65
C LEU A 98 16.84 3.83 0.95
N ALA A 99 17.94 3.08 1.01
CA ALA A 99 19.26 3.70 1.07
C ALA A 99 19.44 4.47 -0.24
N SER A 100 19.57 5.79 -0.14
CA SER A 100 19.91 6.63 -1.29
C SER A 100 21.19 6.06 -1.87
N GLY A 101 21.12 5.48 -3.06
CA GLY A 101 22.34 5.19 -3.81
C GLY A 101 23.06 6.53 -3.93
N GLU A 102 24.24 6.64 -3.33
CA GLU A 102 25.10 7.79 -3.56
C GLU A 102 25.18 7.98 -5.07
N SER A 103 24.51 9.02 -5.55
CA SER A 103 24.71 9.48 -6.90
C SER A 103 26.11 10.08 -6.91
N ALA A 104 27.11 9.22 -7.10
CA ALA A 104 28.46 9.63 -7.43
C ALA A 104 28.32 10.59 -8.61
N GLY A 105 28.68 11.85 -8.37
CA GLY A 105 28.65 12.87 -9.38
C GLY A 105 29.54 12.47 -10.55
N GLU A 106 28.95 12.11 -11.68
CA GLU A 106 29.60 12.28 -12.96
C GLU A 106 29.41 13.73 -13.38
N ASP A 107 30.31 14.57 -12.88
CA ASP A 107 30.70 15.80 -13.53
C ASP A 107 31.23 15.44 -14.92
N ASN A 108 30.43 15.67 -15.95
CA ASN A 108 30.89 15.64 -17.34
C ASN A 108 30.45 16.93 -18.01
N GLY A 109 31.19 18.00 -17.70
CA GLY A 109 31.30 19.15 -18.58
C GLY A 109 31.57 18.69 -20.01
N ARG A 110 30.70 19.08 -20.94
CA ARG A 110 30.95 18.93 -22.37
C ARG A 110 31.27 20.29 -22.95
N GLU A 111 32.56 20.61 -22.87
CA GLU A 111 33.25 21.41 -23.86
C GLU A 111 33.09 20.78 -25.25
N THR A 112 32.86 21.66 -26.21
CA THR A 112 32.85 21.44 -27.65
C THR A 112 34.07 20.67 -28.14
N ARG A 113 33.92 19.40 -28.55
CA ARG A 113 34.87 18.75 -29.47
C ARG A 113 34.15 17.90 -30.51
N THR A 114 34.13 18.47 -31.72
CA THR A 114 33.84 17.84 -33.00
C THR A 114 34.68 16.56 -33.17
N GLN A 115 34.04 15.40 -33.26
CA GLN A 115 34.68 14.21 -33.82
C GLN A 115 33.75 13.54 -34.83
N SER A 116 34.17 13.64 -36.08
CA SER A 116 33.58 13.07 -37.27
C SER A 116 33.67 11.54 -37.26
N PHE A 117 32.53 10.85 -37.25
CA PHE A 117 32.47 9.42 -37.53
C PHE A 117 32.26 9.19 -39.04
N LYS A 118 33.19 8.48 -39.69
CA LYS A 118 33.04 7.95 -41.04
C LYS A 118 32.10 6.74 -40.99
N LEU A 119 30.92 6.81 -41.62
CA LEU A 119 30.03 5.66 -41.84
C LEU A 119 30.17 5.11 -43.26
N SER A 120 30.20 3.79 -43.40
CA SER A 120 30.05 3.07 -44.67
C SER A 120 28.58 2.85 -45.05
N THR A 121 28.35 2.65 -46.33
CA THR A 121 27.19 3.13 -47.09
C THR A 121 26.03 2.13 -47.27
N SER A 122 25.73 1.26 -46.31
CA SER A 122 24.85 0.09 -46.63
C SER A 122 23.57 -0.10 -45.81
N LYS A 123 23.24 0.70 -44.79
CA LYS A 123 21.93 0.57 -44.10
C LYS A 123 21.39 1.92 -43.62
N ARG A 124 20.65 2.61 -44.49
CA ARG A 124 19.77 3.73 -44.09
C ARG A 124 18.32 3.21 -44.07
N PRO A 125 17.56 3.32 -42.97
CA PRO A 125 16.11 3.26 -43.04
C PRO A 125 15.55 4.58 -43.59
N ALA A 126 14.53 4.48 -44.45
CA ALA A 126 13.93 5.59 -45.18
C ALA A 126 12.90 6.35 -44.35
N LEU A 127 13.06 7.68 -44.26
CA LEU A 127 12.04 8.61 -43.76
C LEU A 127 10.96 8.81 -44.82
N ARG A 128 9.69 8.48 -44.51
CA ARG A 128 8.52 8.98 -45.25
C ARG A 128 7.83 10.07 -44.44
N LEU A 129 7.52 11.17 -45.11
CA LEU A 129 6.90 12.37 -44.57
C LEU A 129 5.44 12.44 -45.03
N ALA A 130 4.50 12.69 -44.12
CA ALA A 130 3.14 13.10 -44.47
C ALA A 130 2.60 14.09 -43.42
N GLY A 131 2.34 15.34 -43.81
CA GLY A 131 1.54 16.29 -43.04
C GLY A 131 2.27 17.17 -42.01
N ARG A 132 1.66 18.31 -41.67
CA ARG A 132 2.27 19.51 -41.06
C ARG A 132 2.34 19.49 -39.53
N GLU A 133 2.38 18.31 -38.92
CA GLU A 133 2.52 18.15 -37.45
C GLU A 133 3.85 17.48 -37.13
N ARG A 134 4.66 18.13 -36.29
CA ARG A 134 5.80 17.48 -35.65
C ARG A 134 5.27 16.62 -34.51
N ALA A 135 4.91 15.38 -34.81
CA ALA A 135 4.79 14.36 -33.77
C ALA A 135 6.20 13.86 -33.45
N ILE A 136 6.69 14.14 -32.25
CA ILE A 136 7.80 13.41 -31.68
C ILE A 136 7.19 12.12 -31.12
N GLU A 137 7.35 11.01 -31.84
CA GLU A 137 7.17 9.70 -31.22
C GLU A 137 8.30 9.52 -30.20
N ILE A 138 8.00 9.85 -28.95
CA ILE A 138 8.82 9.41 -27.83
C ILE A 138 8.48 7.94 -27.65
N ASN A 139 9.40 7.04 -28.03
CA ASN A 139 9.37 5.67 -27.57
C ASN A 139 9.52 5.68 -26.05
N LEU A 140 8.40 5.65 -25.33
CA LEU A 140 8.33 5.57 -23.87
C LEU A 140 8.73 4.19 -23.32
N GLU A 141 9.16 3.26 -24.16
CA GLU A 141 9.53 1.91 -23.74
C GLU A 141 10.93 1.83 -23.11
N GLU A 142 11.85 2.75 -23.41
CA GLU A 142 13.24 2.67 -22.92
C GLU A 142 13.52 3.46 -21.63
N GLN A 143 12.58 4.29 -21.13
CA GLN A 143 12.69 4.92 -19.80
C GLN A 143 11.90 4.20 -18.71
N MET A 144 11.07 3.21 -19.06
CA MET A 144 10.19 2.49 -18.11
C MET A 144 10.74 1.12 -17.66
N ALA A 145 11.93 0.73 -18.11
CA ALA A 145 12.58 -0.53 -17.73
C ALA A 145 13.30 -0.50 -16.35
N GLY A 146 12.86 0.38 -15.44
CA GLY A 146 13.35 0.47 -14.06
C GLY A 146 12.40 -0.10 -13.00
N ALA A 147 11.29 -0.72 -13.39
CA ALA A 147 10.43 -1.46 -12.48
C ALA A 147 10.93 -2.90 -12.30
N THR A 148 12.19 -3.04 -11.87
CA THR A 148 12.78 -4.34 -11.55
C THR A 148 12.30 -4.74 -10.17
N ALA A 149 11.69 -5.92 -10.07
CA ALA A 149 11.35 -6.57 -8.81
C ALA A 149 12.53 -6.46 -7.84
N VAL A 150 12.30 -5.86 -6.69
CA VAL A 150 13.33 -5.52 -5.72
C VAL A 150 13.88 -6.82 -5.12
N HIS A 151 15.18 -7.04 -5.23
CA HIS A 151 15.85 -8.11 -4.52
C HIS A 151 15.64 -7.89 -3.00
N PRO A 152 15.39 -8.95 -2.20
CA PRO A 152 15.06 -8.82 -0.77
C PRO A 152 16.15 -8.13 0.09
N ASN A 153 17.34 -7.87 -0.46
CA ASN A 153 18.46 -7.21 0.21
C ASN A 153 18.50 -5.67 0.08
N GLU A 154 17.56 -5.03 -0.62
CA GLU A 154 17.50 -3.55 -0.74
C GLU A 154 16.45 -2.90 0.18
N ARG A 155 15.77 -3.70 1.02
CA ARG A 155 14.82 -3.15 2.00
C ARG A 155 15.63 -2.40 3.07
N GLY A 156 15.67 -1.08 2.97
CA GLY A 156 16.28 -0.24 4.00
C GLY A 156 15.46 -0.25 5.30
N GLY A 157 15.68 0.72 6.18
CA GLY A 157 15.01 0.76 7.47
C GLY A 157 13.50 0.93 7.35
N LEU A 158 12.72 0.13 8.09
CA LEU A 158 11.29 0.37 8.28
C LEU A 158 11.11 1.70 9.03
N VAL A 159 10.38 2.64 8.45
CA VAL A 159 10.19 3.99 8.99
C VAL A 159 8.81 4.14 9.63
N ALA A 160 7.79 3.55 9.02
CA ALA A 160 6.42 3.63 9.53
C ALA A 160 5.60 2.40 9.17
N ASP A 161 4.63 2.09 10.04
CA ASP A 161 3.57 1.12 9.82
C ASP A 161 2.23 1.83 10.05
N LEU A 162 1.47 2.00 8.97
CA LEU A 162 0.22 2.74 8.96
C LEU A 162 -0.95 1.76 9.08
N THR A 163 -1.36 1.44 10.31
CA THR A 163 -2.35 0.38 10.58
C THR A 163 -3.78 0.90 10.74
N GLU A 164 -3.96 2.10 11.28
CA GLU A 164 -5.28 2.62 11.68
C GLU A 164 -5.82 3.65 10.70
N HIS A 165 -7.14 3.66 10.50
CA HIS A 165 -7.79 4.65 9.66
C HIS A 165 -7.58 6.07 10.23
N GLY A 166 -7.18 6.99 9.36
CA GLY A 166 -6.90 8.38 9.71
C GLY A 166 -5.51 8.60 10.28
N GLN A 167 -4.73 7.55 10.58
CA GLN A 167 -3.36 7.66 11.08
C GLN A 167 -2.49 8.43 10.09
N GLN A 168 -1.78 9.45 10.58
CA GLN A 168 -0.91 10.30 9.78
C GLN A 168 0.56 10.07 10.13
N PHE A 169 1.41 10.07 9.11
CA PHE A 169 2.85 9.99 9.25
C PHE A 169 3.53 11.02 8.34
N VAL A 170 4.35 11.89 8.93
CA VAL A 170 5.13 12.88 8.17
C VAL A 170 6.32 12.16 7.54
N LEU A 171 6.27 12.00 6.22
CA LEU A 171 7.27 11.28 5.44
C LEU A 171 8.55 12.11 5.24
N CYS A 172 8.36 13.39 4.91
CA CYS A 172 9.43 14.38 4.73
C CYS A 172 8.99 15.71 5.35
N LYS A 173 9.85 16.32 6.17
CA LYS A 173 9.59 17.63 6.79
C LYS A 173 10.01 18.79 5.89
N GLY A 174 9.14 19.79 5.80
CA GLY A 174 9.38 21.04 5.11
C GLY A 174 10.44 21.90 5.79
N GLY A 175 11.25 22.54 4.96
CA GLY A 175 12.35 23.41 5.38
C GLY A 175 11.88 24.66 6.11
N ARG A 176 12.68 25.13 7.06
CA ARG A 176 12.38 26.36 7.81
C ARG A 176 12.59 27.60 6.93
N GLY A 177 11.71 28.57 7.07
CA GLY A 177 11.84 29.86 6.41
C GLY A 177 13.04 30.66 6.94
N GLY A 178 13.74 31.34 6.05
CA GLY A 178 14.90 32.15 6.37
C GLY A 178 14.53 33.46 7.05
N LEU A 179 15.31 33.88 8.04
CA LEU A 179 15.13 35.14 8.74
C LEU A 179 15.46 36.35 7.86
N GLY A 180 14.58 37.35 7.83
CA GLY A 180 14.82 38.64 7.17
C GLY A 180 15.85 39.50 7.91
N ASN A 181 16.36 40.54 7.26
CA ASN A 181 17.41 41.40 7.82
C ASN A 181 16.97 42.12 9.11
N ARG A 182 15.67 42.34 9.32
CA ARG A 182 15.14 42.96 10.54
C ARG A 182 15.51 42.21 11.82
N ASN A 183 15.64 40.88 11.78
CA ASN A 183 15.96 40.07 12.97
C ASN A 183 17.45 40.14 13.36
N PHE A 184 18.30 40.65 12.46
CA PHE A 184 19.75 40.79 12.69
C PHE A 184 20.14 42.20 13.12
N ALA A 185 19.15 43.07 13.38
CA ALA A 185 19.38 44.42 13.84
C ALA A 185 19.76 44.40 15.33
N THR A 186 20.92 44.96 15.66
CA THR A 186 21.40 45.10 17.05
C THR A 186 21.80 46.54 17.32
N ALA A 187 22.01 46.90 18.59
CA ALA A 187 22.46 48.24 18.98
C ALA A 187 23.71 48.69 18.19
N ALA A 188 24.65 47.77 17.96
CA ALA A 188 25.87 48.00 17.19
C ALA A 188 25.68 47.90 15.66
N ARG A 189 24.71 47.09 15.18
CA ARG A 189 24.45 46.87 13.76
C ARG A 189 23.00 47.24 13.42
N GLN A 190 22.76 48.53 13.24
CA GLN A 190 21.41 49.08 13.00
C GLN A 190 20.86 48.80 11.59
N ALA A 191 21.74 48.56 10.59
CA ALA A 191 21.33 48.35 9.19
C ALA A 191 22.00 47.09 8.57
N PRO A 192 21.65 45.89 9.05
CA PRO A 192 22.15 44.63 8.49
C PRO A 192 21.74 44.48 7.02
N ARG A 193 22.72 44.17 6.17
CA ARG A 193 22.56 43.98 4.70
C ARG A 193 22.58 42.51 4.29
N PHE A 194 22.29 41.61 5.23
CA PHE A 194 22.22 40.18 4.99
C PHE A 194 20.92 39.64 5.59
N ALA A 195 20.45 38.53 5.02
CA ALA A 195 19.32 37.75 5.49
C ALA A 195 19.71 36.27 5.43
N GLN A 196 19.00 35.43 6.18
CA GLN A 196 19.23 34.00 6.14
C GLN A 196 18.44 33.39 4.98
N PRO A 197 19.05 32.48 4.18
CA PRO A 197 18.30 31.69 3.22
C PRO A 197 17.33 30.74 3.94
N GLY A 198 16.29 30.27 3.25
CA GLY A 198 15.48 29.18 3.79
C GLY A 198 16.25 27.87 3.78
N GLU A 199 15.92 26.99 4.71
CA GLU A 199 16.49 25.64 4.79
C GLU A 199 15.86 24.74 3.72
N PRO A 200 16.62 23.80 3.15
CA PRO A 200 16.03 22.82 2.26
C PRO A 200 15.07 21.89 3.01
N GLY A 201 13.97 21.49 2.36
CA GLY A 201 13.11 20.42 2.87
C GLY A 201 13.80 19.06 2.79
N GLU A 202 13.33 18.11 3.60
CA GLU A 202 13.79 16.72 3.52
C GLU A 202 13.35 16.08 2.21
N GLU A 203 14.18 15.20 1.67
CA GLU A 203 13.87 14.37 0.52
C GLU A 203 14.40 12.94 0.69
N GLY A 204 13.80 12.00 -0.03
CA GLY A 204 14.26 10.62 -0.03
C GLY A 204 13.42 9.69 -0.89
N ASP A 205 13.99 8.53 -1.16
CA ASP A 205 13.32 7.41 -1.81
C ASP A 205 12.71 6.49 -0.76
N PHE A 206 11.44 6.14 -0.97
CA PHE A 206 10.69 5.27 -0.09
C PHE A 206 10.05 4.13 -0.88
N LEU A 207 9.99 2.97 -0.26
CA LEU A 207 9.23 1.83 -0.73
C LEU A 207 7.98 1.71 0.12
N LEU A 208 6.81 1.84 -0.50
CA LEU A 208 5.54 1.54 0.12
C LEU A 208 5.20 0.09 -0.18
N GLU A 209 5.05 -0.72 0.86
CA GLU A 209 4.62 -2.11 0.77
C GLU A 209 3.31 -2.25 1.53
N LEU A 210 2.24 -2.52 0.80
CA LEU A 210 0.94 -2.80 1.39
C LEU A 210 0.93 -4.22 1.95
N ARG A 211 0.96 -4.34 3.27
CA ARG A 211 0.62 -5.59 3.97
C ARG A 211 -0.90 -5.74 4.07
N LEU A 212 -1.59 -5.82 2.94
CA LEU A 212 -2.95 -6.35 2.92
C LEU A 212 -2.98 -7.64 2.11
N ILE A 213 -3.43 -8.71 2.74
CA ILE A 213 -4.12 -9.79 2.04
C ILE A 213 -5.36 -10.10 2.86
N ALA A 214 -6.49 -10.14 2.17
CA ALA A 214 -7.87 -10.34 2.60
C ALA A 214 -8.09 -10.63 4.09
N GLU A 215 -9.04 -9.93 4.70
CA GLU A 215 -9.41 -10.16 6.11
C GLU A 215 -9.93 -11.58 6.34
N VAL A 216 -10.48 -12.21 5.31
CA VAL A 216 -11.04 -13.57 5.35
C VAL A 216 -10.43 -14.45 4.25
N GLY A 217 -9.94 -15.63 4.63
CA GLY A 217 -9.48 -16.65 3.70
C GLY A 217 -10.47 -17.80 3.58
N LEU A 218 -10.94 -18.12 2.36
CA LEU A 218 -11.74 -19.31 2.08
C LEU A 218 -10.80 -20.50 1.85
N VAL A 219 -10.91 -21.52 2.70
CA VAL A 219 -10.08 -22.72 2.69
C VAL A 219 -10.98 -23.94 2.54
N GLY A 220 -10.58 -24.91 1.72
CA GLY A 220 -11.36 -26.11 1.45
C GLY A 220 -10.84 -26.82 0.21
N TYR A 221 -11.28 -28.06 0.03
CA TYR A 221 -10.90 -28.88 -1.11
C TYR A 221 -11.34 -28.28 -2.45
N PRO A 222 -10.72 -28.71 -3.57
CA PRO A 222 -11.30 -28.50 -4.90
C PRO A 222 -12.78 -28.90 -4.91
N ASN A 223 -13.59 -28.23 -5.74
CA ASN A 223 -15.03 -28.52 -5.88
C ASN A 223 -15.91 -28.34 -4.62
N ALA A 224 -15.36 -27.92 -3.48
CA ALA A 224 -16.15 -27.55 -2.29
C ALA A 224 -17.07 -26.34 -2.52
N GLY A 225 -16.88 -25.62 -3.63
CA GLY A 225 -17.67 -24.45 -4.02
C GLY A 225 -17.11 -23.12 -3.52
N LYS A 226 -15.78 -23.01 -3.30
CA LYS A 226 -15.11 -21.79 -2.82
C LYS A 226 -15.31 -20.60 -3.76
N SER A 227 -15.02 -20.78 -5.05
CA SER A 227 -15.17 -19.72 -6.04
C SER A 227 -16.65 -19.38 -6.28
N THR A 228 -17.54 -20.37 -6.18
CA THR A 228 -19.00 -20.17 -6.22
C THR A 228 -19.47 -19.31 -5.04
N LEU A 229 -19.04 -19.65 -3.82
CA LEU A 229 -19.35 -18.88 -2.63
C LEU A 229 -18.77 -17.47 -2.73
N LEU A 230 -17.52 -17.32 -3.17
CA LEU A 230 -16.89 -16.02 -3.37
C LEU A 230 -17.74 -15.16 -4.31
N THR A 231 -18.21 -15.73 -5.42
CA THR A 231 -19.06 -15.03 -6.38
C THR A 231 -20.42 -14.64 -5.77
N ALA A 232 -21.05 -15.54 -5.02
CA ALA A 232 -22.35 -15.31 -4.37
C ALA A 232 -22.30 -14.19 -3.31
N ILE A 233 -21.22 -14.10 -2.54
CA ILE A 233 -21.10 -13.08 -1.48
C ILE A 233 -20.68 -11.70 -2.00
N THR A 234 -20.07 -11.65 -3.18
CA THR A 234 -19.54 -10.42 -3.77
C THR A 234 -20.53 -9.77 -4.74
N LYS A 235 -20.79 -8.47 -4.59
CA LYS A 235 -21.58 -7.72 -5.59
C LYS A 235 -20.82 -7.48 -6.89
N ALA A 236 -19.49 -7.46 -6.83
CA ALA A 236 -18.60 -7.29 -7.98
C ALA A 236 -18.03 -8.65 -8.37
N ARG A 237 -17.85 -8.91 -9.68
CA ARG A 237 -17.17 -10.13 -10.14
C ARG A 237 -15.79 -10.24 -9.46
N PRO A 238 -15.45 -11.39 -8.86
CA PRO A 238 -14.14 -11.61 -8.27
C PRO A 238 -13.04 -11.23 -9.25
N LYS A 239 -12.10 -10.40 -8.79
CA LYS A 239 -10.97 -9.97 -9.62
C LYS A 239 -9.79 -10.88 -9.31
N ILE A 240 -9.18 -11.40 -10.37
CA ILE A 240 -7.89 -12.08 -10.26
C ILE A 240 -6.88 -11.02 -9.84
N ALA A 241 -6.26 -11.21 -8.67
CA ALA A 241 -5.28 -10.28 -8.14
C ALA A 241 -3.87 -10.82 -8.44
N PRO A 242 -3.12 -10.20 -9.38
CA PRO A 242 -1.76 -10.60 -9.67
C PRO A 242 -0.85 -10.02 -8.59
N TYR A 243 -0.57 -10.80 -7.55
CA TYR A 243 0.41 -10.45 -6.53
C TYR A 243 1.82 -10.87 -6.98
N PRO A 244 2.85 -10.00 -6.86
CA PRO A 244 4.23 -10.39 -7.06
C PRO A 244 4.57 -11.61 -6.21
N PHE A 245 5.35 -12.54 -6.75
CA PHE A 245 5.79 -13.78 -6.05
C PHE A 245 4.70 -14.84 -5.80
N THR A 246 3.50 -14.70 -6.36
CA THR A 246 2.51 -15.81 -6.38
C THR A 246 2.64 -16.66 -7.64
N THR A 247 2.66 -17.98 -7.49
CA THR A 247 2.62 -18.94 -8.62
C THR A 247 1.19 -19.28 -9.04
N LEU A 248 0.20 -18.98 -8.20
CA LEU A 248 -1.22 -19.10 -8.46
C LEU A 248 -1.91 -17.79 -8.08
N HIS A 249 -2.64 -17.18 -9.00
CA HIS A 249 -3.35 -15.94 -8.74
C HIS A 249 -4.61 -16.21 -7.90
N PRO A 250 -4.67 -15.76 -6.63
CA PRO A 250 -5.88 -15.91 -5.83
C PRO A 250 -7.00 -15.04 -6.38
N GLN A 251 -8.24 -15.53 -6.24
CA GLN A 251 -9.41 -14.72 -6.54
C GLN A 251 -9.78 -13.91 -5.32
N VAL A 252 -9.88 -12.59 -5.47
CA VAL A 252 -10.25 -11.69 -4.37
C VAL A 252 -11.62 -11.08 -4.66
N GLY A 253 -12.47 -11.15 -3.64
CA GLY A 253 -13.81 -10.63 -3.61
C GLY A 253 -13.97 -9.55 -2.54
N ILE A 254 -14.86 -8.60 -2.81
CA ILE A 254 -15.27 -7.59 -1.84
C ILE A 254 -16.72 -7.87 -1.43
N VAL A 255 -16.93 -8.09 -0.14
CA VAL A 255 -18.26 -8.21 0.46
C VAL A 255 -18.66 -6.83 0.98
N GLU A 256 -19.78 -6.31 0.50
CA GLU A 256 -20.34 -5.04 0.94
C GLU A 256 -21.51 -5.26 1.90
N PHE A 257 -21.50 -4.53 3.01
CA PHE A 257 -22.56 -4.53 4.02
C PHE A 257 -23.51 -3.34 3.87
N SER A 258 -24.67 -3.40 4.53
CA SER A 258 -25.70 -2.36 4.49
C SER A 258 -25.24 -1.03 5.11
N ASP A 259 -24.25 -1.06 5.98
CA ASP A 259 -23.63 0.11 6.62
C ASP A 259 -22.37 0.61 5.87
N TRP A 260 -22.25 0.27 4.58
CA TRP A 260 -21.13 0.66 3.70
C TRP A 260 -19.77 0.10 4.10
N ARG A 261 -19.68 -0.71 5.16
CA ARG A 261 -18.46 -1.46 5.48
C ARG A 261 -18.16 -2.45 4.36
N ARG A 262 -16.87 -2.67 4.12
CA ARG A 262 -16.36 -3.59 3.12
C ARG A 262 -15.37 -4.55 3.76
N ILE A 263 -15.54 -5.84 3.49
CA ILE A 263 -14.61 -6.89 3.91
C ILE A 263 -14.02 -7.52 2.66
N THR A 264 -12.70 -7.68 2.65
CA THR A 264 -12.00 -8.41 1.58
C THR A 264 -11.93 -9.89 1.92
N VAL A 265 -12.37 -10.72 0.96
CA VAL A 265 -12.36 -12.17 1.05
C VAL A 265 -11.49 -12.70 -0.07
N CYS A 266 -10.56 -13.61 0.21
CA CYS A 266 -9.80 -14.31 -0.83
C CYS A 266 -10.19 -15.79 -0.89
N ASP A 267 -10.30 -16.31 -2.12
CA ASP A 267 -10.26 -17.75 -2.35
C ASP A 267 -8.81 -18.19 -2.33
N VAL A 268 -8.51 -19.13 -1.45
CA VAL A 268 -7.20 -19.77 -1.34
C VAL A 268 -7.23 -21.00 -2.24
N PRO A 269 -6.69 -20.95 -3.48
CA PRO A 269 -6.58 -22.14 -4.31
C PRO A 269 -5.78 -23.24 -3.60
N GLY A 270 -6.39 -24.43 -3.52
CA GLY A 270 -5.78 -25.71 -3.13
C GLY A 270 -4.73 -25.71 -2.02
N LEU A 271 -5.16 -26.01 -0.79
CA LEU A 271 -4.39 -26.94 0.05
C LEU A 271 -4.39 -28.28 -0.70
N ILE A 272 -3.43 -28.46 -1.60
CA ILE A 272 -3.25 -29.68 -2.41
C ILE A 272 -2.53 -30.73 -1.57
N GLU A 273 -2.92 -31.99 -1.78
CA GLU A 273 -2.18 -33.17 -1.31
C GLU A 273 -0.70 -33.02 -1.68
N GLY A 274 0.16 -32.85 -0.67
CA GLY A 274 1.61 -32.69 -0.87
C GLY A 274 2.15 -31.27 -0.76
N ALA A 275 1.38 -30.26 -0.32
CA ALA A 275 1.92 -28.92 -0.02
C ALA A 275 3.06 -28.91 1.04
N HIS A 276 3.10 -29.95 1.91
CA HIS A 276 4.18 -30.20 2.87
C HIS A 276 5.44 -30.81 2.25
N LYS A 277 5.36 -31.39 1.03
CA LYS A 277 6.52 -31.89 0.30
C LYS A 277 7.14 -30.71 -0.44
N ASN A 278 8.16 -30.11 0.17
CA ASN A 278 9.02 -29.01 -0.30
C ASN A 278 9.34 -28.96 -1.83
N VAL A 279 8.36 -28.67 -2.68
CA VAL A 279 8.55 -28.42 -4.11
C VAL A 279 8.13 -26.98 -4.40
N GLY A 280 8.98 -26.03 -4.01
CA GLY A 280 9.11 -24.66 -4.55
C GLY A 280 7.90 -23.70 -4.58
N LEU A 281 6.66 -24.17 -4.43
CA LEU A 281 5.41 -23.42 -4.63
C LEU A 281 4.65 -23.15 -3.31
N GLY A 282 4.88 -23.96 -2.25
CA GLY A 282 4.06 -23.94 -1.03
C GLY A 282 4.28 -22.72 -0.11
N HIS A 283 5.52 -22.24 0.03
CA HIS A 283 5.87 -21.20 1.02
C HIS A 283 5.50 -19.76 0.59
N ALA A 284 5.36 -19.47 -0.71
CA ALA A 284 4.98 -18.13 -1.17
C ALA A 284 3.47 -17.93 -1.19
N PHE A 285 2.72 -18.98 -1.55
CA PHE A 285 1.27 -18.98 -1.59
C PHE A 285 0.64 -18.94 -0.19
N LEU A 286 1.10 -19.78 0.74
CA LEU A 286 0.48 -19.91 2.06
C LEU A 286 0.76 -18.71 3.00
N ARG A 287 1.79 -17.91 2.71
CA ARG A 287 1.98 -16.55 3.28
C ARG A 287 0.75 -15.64 3.08
N HIS A 288 -0.12 -15.94 2.12
CA HIS A 288 -1.37 -15.20 1.89
C HIS A 288 -2.47 -15.59 2.89
N ILE A 289 -2.53 -16.86 3.29
CA ILE A 289 -3.42 -17.34 4.36
C ILE A 289 -2.98 -16.80 5.71
N GLU A 290 -1.66 -16.75 5.96
CA GLU A 290 -1.06 -16.17 7.17
C GLU A 290 -1.43 -14.70 7.37
N ARG A 291 -1.99 -14.01 6.38
CA ARG A 291 -2.42 -12.61 6.50
C ARG A 291 -3.92 -12.45 6.74
N CYS A 292 -4.70 -13.52 6.63
CA CYS A 292 -6.14 -13.52 6.88
C CYS A 292 -6.46 -13.51 8.38
N LYS A 293 -7.24 -12.54 8.85
CA LYS A 293 -7.66 -12.46 10.26
C LYS A 293 -8.56 -13.64 10.66
N VAL A 294 -9.42 -14.06 9.73
CA VAL A 294 -10.40 -15.14 9.91
C VAL A 294 -10.25 -16.18 8.80
N LEU A 295 -10.40 -17.45 9.14
CA LEU A 295 -10.43 -18.55 8.18
C LEU A 295 -11.84 -19.12 8.07
N VAL A 296 -12.30 -19.34 6.84
CA VAL A 296 -13.57 -20.01 6.55
C VAL A 296 -13.24 -21.37 5.95
N LEU A 297 -13.61 -22.44 6.65
CA LEU A 297 -13.43 -23.82 6.20
C LEU A 297 -14.70 -24.28 5.48
N LEU A 298 -14.60 -24.45 4.16
CA LEU A 298 -15.66 -24.91 3.29
C LEU A 298 -15.61 -26.43 3.13
N LEU A 299 -16.69 -27.10 3.54
CA LEU A 299 -16.86 -28.54 3.43
C LEU A 299 -18.00 -28.85 2.46
N ASP A 300 -17.75 -29.78 1.54
CA ASP A 300 -18.77 -30.32 0.65
C ASP A 300 -19.59 -31.39 1.38
N MET A 301 -20.86 -31.14 1.68
CA MET A 301 -21.72 -32.14 2.33
C MET A 301 -22.37 -33.13 1.36
N ALA A 302 -22.40 -32.82 0.06
CA ALA A 302 -22.91 -33.73 -0.97
C ALA A 302 -21.91 -34.87 -1.26
N GLY A 303 -20.62 -34.65 -0.99
CA GLY A 303 -19.57 -35.64 -1.22
C GLY A 303 -19.31 -35.89 -2.70
N THR A 304 -19.33 -34.83 -3.52
CA THR A 304 -19.28 -34.94 -4.99
C THR A 304 -18.03 -35.64 -5.51
N ASP A 305 -16.91 -35.53 -4.78
CA ASP A 305 -15.64 -36.19 -5.12
C ASP A 305 -15.47 -37.59 -4.49
N GLY A 306 -16.56 -38.19 -3.98
CA GLY A 306 -16.53 -39.48 -3.28
C GLY A 306 -15.85 -39.45 -1.91
N ARG A 307 -15.57 -38.25 -1.40
CA ARG A 307 -14.98 -37.99 -0.09
C ARG A 307 -16.05 -37.90 0.98
N GLN A 308 -15.67 -38.25 2.20
CA GLN A 308 -16.56 -38.22 3.35
C GLN A 308 -16.33 -36.91 4.13
N PRO A 309 -17.37 -36.08 4.34
CA PRO A 309 -17.19 -34.74 4.93
C PRO A 309 -16.58 -34.74 6.33
N TRP A 310 -16.77 -35.83 7.09
CA TRP A 310 -16.21 -35.99 8.43
C TRP A 310 -14.72 -36.33 8.44
N ASP A 311 -14.17 -36.81 7.33
CA ASP A 311 -12.73 -37.04 7.18
C ASP A 311 -12.03 -35.79 6.62
N ASP A 312 -12.75 -34.98 5.82
CA ASP A 312 -12.22 -33.76 5.22
C ASP A 312 -11.85 -32.70 6.27
N TYR A 313 -12.70 -32.47 7.28
CA TYR A 313 -12.43 -31.49 8.33
C TYR A 313 -11.12 -31.76 9.11
N PRO A 314 -10.92 -32.94 9.73
CA PRO A 314 -9.69 -33.20 10.47
C PRO A 314 -8.45 -33.20 9.56
N GLN A 315 -8.58 -33.59 8.28
CA GLN A 315 -7.48 -33.49 7.32
C GLN A 315 -7.10 -32.04 7.06
N LEU A 316 -8.06 -31.16 6.75
CA LEU A 316 -7.81 -29.72 6.56
C LEU A 316 -7.16 -29.09 7.79
N ILE A 317 -7.61 -29.44 9.00
CA ILE A 317 -7.01 -28.95 10.24
C ILE A 317 -5.57 -29.44 10.41
N ASN A 318 -5.31 -30.72 10.14
CA ASN A 318 -3.96 -31.28 10.22
C ASN A 318 -3.03 -30.62 9.19
N GLU A 319 -3.50 -30.39 7.97
CA GLU A 319 -2.72 -29.71 6.93
C GLU A 319 -2.39 -28.26 7.31
N LEU A 320 -3.36 -27.52 7.83
CA LEU A 320 -3.14 -26.17 8.35
C LEU A 320 -2.10 -26.16 9.48
N GLY A 321 -2.18 -27.14 10.40
CA GLY A 321 -1.26 -27.27 11.53
C GLY A 321 0.15 -27.71 11.16
N LEU A 322 0.28 -28.59 10.15
CA LEU A 322 1.58 -29.01 9.62
C LEU A 322 2.32 -27.86 8.92
N TYR A 323 1.58 -26.88 8.41
CA TYR A 323 2.16 -25.71 7.78
C TYR A 323 2.55 -24.64 8.81
N ASP A 324 1.58 -24.15 9.61
CA ASP A 324 1.84 -23.15 10.65
C ASP A 324 0.89 -23.34 11.83
N SER A 325 1.48 -23.58 13.00
CA SER A 325 0.77 -23.67 14.27
C SER A 325 -0.08 -22.43 14.58
N ALA A 326 0.35 -21.23 14.15
CA ALA A 326 -0.36 -19.99 14.43
C ALA A 326 -1.68 -19.87 13.63
N LEU A 327 -1.86 -20.63 12.55
CA LEU A 327 -3.14 -20.69 11.84
C LEU A 327 -4.20 -21.44 12.64
N LEU A 328 -3.80 -22.34 13.55
CA LEU A 328 -4.73 -23.06 14.41
C LEU A 328 -5.32 -22.16 15.50
N ASP A 329 -4.62 -21.11 15.91
CA ASP A 329 -5.15 -20.20 16.93
C ASP A 329 -6.17 -19.19 16.37
N ARG A 330 -6.31 -19.12 15.03
CA ARG A 330 -7.19 -18.14 14.39
C ARG A 330 -8.67 -18.47 14.55
N PRO A 331 -9.53 -17.44 14.67
CA PRO A 331 -10.97 -17.61 14.55
C PRO A 331 -11.31 -18.30 13.24
N ARG A 332 -12.13 -19.37 13.35
CA ARG A 332 -12.49 -20.22 12.22
C ARG A 332 -14.00 -20.39 12.15
N ILE A 333 -14.54 -20.30 10.94
CA ILE A 333 -15.95 -20.57 10.65
C ILE A 333 -16.02 -21.81 9.77
N VAL A 334 -16.74 -22.83 10.21
CA VAL A 334 -16.96 -24.03 9.39
C VAL A 334 -18.29 -23.90 8.66
N VAL A 335 -18.24 -24.09 7.36
CA VAL A 335 -19.37 -23.92 6.45
C VAL A 335 -19.62 -25.24 5.73
N ALA A 336 -20.83 -25.76 5.92
CA ALA A 336 -21.34 -26.91 5.19
C ALA A 336 -22.02 -26.43 3.92
N ASN A 337 -21.38 -26.61 2.77
CA ASN A 337 -21.88 -26.20 1.47
C ASN A 337 -22.56 -27.36 0.74
N LYS A 338 -23.30 -27.04 -0.33
CA LYS A 338 -24.10 -27.97 -1.16
C LYS A 338 -25.25 -28.64 -0.39
N MET A 339 -25.92 -27.88 0.47
CA MET A 339 -27.06 -28.37 1.27
C MET A 339 -28.36 -28.55 0.46
N ASP A 340 -28.34 -28.18 -0.82
CA ASP A 340 -29.40 -28.42 -1.80
C ASP A 340 -29.58 -29.91 -2.16
N GLU A 341 -28.55 -30.74 -1.96
CA GLU A 341 -28.59 -32.17 -2.25
C GLU A 341 -29.21 -32.98 -1.11
N ALA A 342 -30.08 -33.95 -1.43
CA ALA A 342 -30.79 -34.75 -0.42
C ALA A 342 -29.85 -35.54 0.52
N VAL A 343 -28.68 -35.95 0.01
CA VAL A 343 -27.67 -36.68 0.79
C VAL A 343 -26.98 -35.77 1.82
N ALA A 344 -26.94 -34.46 1.57
CA ALA A 344 -26.23 -33.50 2.42
C ALA A 344 -26.83 -33.38 3.81
N GLU A 345 -28.16 -33.48 3.96
CA GLU A 345 -28.81 -33.43 5.27
C GLU A 345 -28.41 -34.61 6.18
N GLU A 346 -28.32 -35.82 5.61
CA GLU A 346 -27.91 -37.01 6.35
C GLU A 346 -26.43 -36.93 6.73
N ASN A 347 -25.60 -36.47 5.80
CA ASN A 347 -24.18 -36.25 6.03
C ASN A 347 -23.91 -35.17 7.08
N LEU A 348 -24.70 -34.09 7.11
CA LEU A 348 -24.60 -33.06 8.13
C LEU A 348 -24.95 -33.61 9.53
N LYS A 349 -25.98 -34.46 9.64
CA LYS A 349 -26.32 -35.14 10.90
C LYS A 349 -25.18 -36.06 11.36
N LYS A 350 -24.58 -36.84 10.44
CA LYS A 350 -23.42 -37.70 10.72
C LYS A 350 -22.20 -36.88 11.15
N PHE A 351 -21.92 -35.76 10.47
CA PHE A 351 -20.83 -34.83 10.78
C PHE A 351 -20.98 -34.26 12.20
N LYS A 352 -22.16 -33.73 12.55
CA LYS A 352 -22.45 -33.19 13.90
C LYS A 352 -22.32 -34.25 15.00
N ARG A 353 -22.61 -35.52 14.71
CA ARG A 353 -22.42 -36.62 15.66
C ARG A 353 -20.94 -36.94 15.89
N LYS A 354 -20.12 -36.91 14.84
CA LYS A 354 -18.67 -37.19 14.92
C LYS A 354 -17.87 -36.00 15.48
N ILE A 355 -18.26 -34.77 15.15
CA ILE A 355 -17.57 -33.53 15.53
C ILE A 355 -18.57 -32.57 16.21
N PRO A 356 -19.00 -32.85 17.45
CA PRO A 356 -20.05 -32.09 18.12
C PRO A 356 -19.58 -30.71 18.62
N LYS A 357 -18.27 -30.51 18.76
CA LYS A 357 -17.70 -29.29 19.34
C LYS A 357 -17.58 -28.12 18.36
N THR A 358 -17.78 -28.35 17.06
CA THR A 358 -17.54 -27.35 16.03
C THR A 358 -18.88 -26.78 15.53
N PRO A 359 -19.15 -25.47 15.68
CA PRO A 359 -20.32 -24.85 15.09
C PRO A 359 -20.19 -24.87 13.56
N VAL A 360 -21.25 -25.33 12.88
CA VAL A 360 -21.28 -25.45 11.42
C VAL A 360 -22.46 -24.66 10.87
N LEU A 361 -22.18 -23.81 9.89
CA LEU A 361 -23.21 -23.07 9.15
C LEU A 361 -23.57 -23.81 7.86
N PRO A 362 -24.80 -24.34 7.72
CA PRO A 362 -25.27 -24.89 6.45
C PRO A 362 -25.62 -23.78 5.46
N ILE A 363 -25.14 -23.90 4.22
CA ILE A 363 -25.43 -22.99 3.12
C ILE A 363 -25.60 -23.77 1.81
N ALA A 364 -26.27 -23.16 0.83
CA ALA A 364 -26.23 -23.59 -0.55
C ALA A 364 -25.80 -22.41 -1.42
N ALA A 365 -24.48 -22.28 -1.65
CA ALA A 365 -23.91 -21.12 -2.33
C ALA A 365 -24.42 -20.93 -3.77
N ALA A 366 -24.85 -22.01 -4.44
CA ALA A 366 -25.41 -21.93 -5.79
C ALA A 366 -26.83 -21.34 -5.85
N PHE A 367 -27.56 -21.38 -4.72
CA PHE A 367 -28.95 -20.92 -4.60
C PHE A 367 -29.09 -19.68 -3.71
N ASP A 368 -27.97 -19.05 -3.34
CA ASP A 368 -27.89 -17.92 -2.41
C ASP A 368 -28.53 -18.20 -1.02
N GLU A 369 -28.71 -19.46 -0.65
CA GLU A 369 -29.33 -19.82 0.62
C GLU A 369 -28.32 -19.80 1.78
N GLY A 370 -28.68 -19.12 2.86
CA GLY A 370 -27.84 -19.01 4.06
C GLY A 370 -26.73 -17.95 3.96
N ILE A 371 -26.60 -17.26 2.82
CA ILE A 371 -25.57 -16.23 2.58
C ILE A 371 -25.67 -15.05 3.53
N ASP A 372 -26.88 -14.56 3.87
CA ASP A 372 -27.03 -13.43 4.79
C ASP A 372 -26.61 -13.76 6.22
N LYS A 373 -26.83 -15.00 6.65
CA LYS A 373 -26.32 -15.49 7.94
C LYS A 373 -24.80 -15.59 7.90
N PHE A 374 -24.24 -16.08 6.79
CA PHE A 374 -22.80 -16.17 6.58
C PHE A 374 -22.11 -14.79 6.61
N LYS A 375 -22.66 -13.79 5.90
CA LYS A 375 -22.14 -12.41 5.89
C LYS A 375 -22.08 -11.81 7.30
N ARG A 376 -23.16 -11.97 8.09
CA ARG A 376 -23.20 -11.50 9.49
C ARG A 376 -22.14 -12.17 10.37
N LEU A 377 -22.02 -13.50 10.28
CA LEU A 377 -21.02 -14.25 11.06
C LEU A 377 -19.59 -13.88 10.69
N ILE A 378 -19.29 -13.69 9.40
CA ILE A 378 -17.97 -13.21 8.97
C ILE A 378 -17.66 -11.86 9.60
N ARG A 379 -18.62 -10.93 9.57
CA ARG A 379 -18.42 -9.59 10.11
C ARG A 379 -18.08 -9.64 11.60
N GLU A 380 -18.88 -10.35 12.37
CA GLU A 380 -18.66 -10.53 13.81
C GLU A 380 -17.29 -11.14 14.10
N ALA A 381 -16.90 -12.18 13.35
CA ALA A 381 -15.60 -12.84 13.53
C ALA A 381 -14.42 -11.93 13.17
N VAL A 382 -14.54 -11.09 12.14
CA VAL A 382 -13.49 -10.14 11.76
C VAL A 382 -13.35 -9.03 12.81
N GLU A 383 -14.47 -8.49 13.29
CA GLU A 383 -14.48 -7.48 14.36
C GLU A 383 -13.82 -8.04 15.65
N GLU A 384 -14.19 -9.26 16.05
CA GLU A 384 -13.62 -9.90 17.24
C GLU A 384 -12.11 -10.24 17.08
N ALA A 385 -11.67 -10.57 15.86
CA ALA A 385 -10.27 -10.80 15.56
C ALA A 385 -9.44 -9.50 15.68
N VAL A 386 -9.97 -8.39 15.17
CA VAL A 386 -9.32 -7.07 15.28
C VAL A 386 -9.19 -6.65 16.74
N ASP A 387 -10.23 -6.83 17.55
CA ASP A 387 -10.20 -6.48 18.97
C ASP A 387 -9.15 -7.28 19.75
N LYS A 388 -8.98 -8.57 19.42
CA LYS A 388 -7.94 -9.44 20.01
C LYS A 388 -6.53 -8.98 19.65
N ASP A 389 -6.31 -8.56 18.41
CA ASP A 389 -5.01 -8.06 17.96
C ASP A 389 -4.62 -6.74 18.65
N VAL A 390 -5.59 -5.82 18.83
CA VAL A 390 -5.40 -4.57 19.56
C VAL A 390 -5.04 -4.84 21.03
N ALA A 391 -5.83 -5.69 21.71
CA ALA A 391 -5.57 -6.06 23.10
C ALA A 391 -4.21 -6.77 23.29
N ALA A 392 -3.76 -7.56 22.31
CA ALA A 392 -2.46 -8.21 22.33
C ALA A 392 -1.30 -7.21 22.17
N LYS A 393 -1.46 -6.17 21.34
CA LYS A 393 -0.49 -5.08 21.19
C LYS A 393 -0.35 -4.25 22.48
N GLU A 394 -1.46 -3.82 23.08
CA GLU A 394 -1.45 -3.05 24.33
C GLU A 394 -0.78 -3.81 25.49
N ARG A 395 -0.98 -5.13 25.57
CA ARG A 395 -0.32 -5.98 26.58
C ARG A 395 1.19 -6.11 26.36
N LYS A 396 1.66 -6.03 25.11
CA LYS A 396 3.10 -6.05 24.78
C LYS A 396 3.77 -4.72 25.09
N GLU A 397 3.07 -3.60 24.86
CA GLU A 397 3.58 -2.27 25.21
C GLU A 397 3.65 -2.06 26.72
N ARG A 398 2.68 -2.53 27.51
CA ARG A 398 2.73 -2.44 28.98
C ARG A 398 3.79 -3.32 29.65
N LYS A 399 4.36 -4.29 28.92
CA LYS A 399 5.42 -5.19 29.41
C LYS A 399 6.83 -4.75 28.98
N ARG A 400 6.94 -3.77 28.10
CA ARG A 400 8.19 -3.08 27.76
C ARG A 400 8.29 -1.81 28.59
#